data_AF-A0A349AXP9-F1
#
_entry.id   AF-A0A349AXP9-F1
#
_cell.length_a   1.000
_cell.length_b   1.000
_cell.length_c   1.000
_cell.angle_alpha   90.00
_cell.angle_beta   90.00
_cell.angle_gamma   90.00
#
_symmetry.space_group_name_H-M   'P 1'
#
loop_
_entity.id
_entity.type
_entity.pdbx_description
1 polymer ?
#
loop_
_entity_poly.entity_id
_entity_poly.type
_entity_poly.pdbx_seq_one_letter_code
_entity_poly.pdbx_strand_id
1 'polypeptide(L)'
;MWFDPMCPWAWLTSRWILEAVKVRDIDLRFHIMSLAVLNEGKDIPSEYVDMMSKVWGPVRVVAAAQKQFGLEITEPLYTAISRRIFVDNRRDDPTVIVDALAELNLPAELADAVSSKEFDDAIRTSHQASQDAAAMEIGTPVMAINGMGYFGPVISPAPKGEAAGRLFDGIVLLSGSEGFYEIKRARTQPPAFD
;
A
#
# COMPACT_ATOMS: atom_id res chain seq x y z
N MET A 1 1.34 8.19 -0.44
CA MET A 1 1.32 7.01 0.45
C MET A 1 2.06 5.85 -0.20
N TRP A 2 2.63 4.95 0.60
CA TRP A 2 3.24 3.72 0.12
C TRP A 2 2.36 2.51 0.41
N PHE A 3 2.33 1.56 -0.51
CA PHE A 3 1.51 0.37 -0.40
C PHE A 3 2.22 -0.88 -0.93
N ASP A 4 1.76 -2.02 -0.43
CA ASP A 4 1.99 -3.34 -1.00
C ASP A 4 0.61 -3.96 -1.25
N PRO A 5 0.31 -4.53 -2.44
CA PRO A 5 -0.99 -5.13 -2.72
C PRO A 5 -1.42 -6.24 -1.75
N MET A 6 -0.46 -6.86 -1.06
CA MET A 6 -0.68 -7.92 -0.07
C MET A 6 -0.82 -7.39 1.38
N CYS A 7 -0.73 -6.08 1.60
CA CYS A 7 -0.91 -5.49 2.92
C CYS A 7 -2.36 -5.06 3.20
N PRO A 8 -3.07 -5.69 4.17
CA PRO A 8 -4.44 -5.32 4.49
C PRO A 8 -4.55 -3.93 5.15
N TRP A 9 -3.54 -3.49 5.87
CA TRP A 9 -3.54 -2.17 6.51
C TRP A 9 -3.29 -1.05 5.50
N ALA A 10 -2.43 -1.28 4.51
CA ALA A 10 -2.26 -0.37 3.38
C ALA A 10 -3.56 -0.27 2.57
N TRP A 11 -4.26 -1.40 2.37
CA TRP A 11 -5.58 -1.41 1.72
C TRP A 11 -6.58 -0.49 2.43
N LEU A 12 -6.81 -0.68 3.72
CA LEU A 12 -7.76 0.16 4.48
C LEU A 12 -7.37 1.64 4.47
N THR A 13 -6.08 1.92 4.65
CA THR A 13 -5.55 3.29 4.60
C THR A 13 -5.76 3.92 3.23
N SER A 14 -5.58 3.14 2.15
CA SER A 14 -5.82 3.61 0.78
C SER A 14 -7.29 3.94 0.54
N ARG A 15 -8.21 3.10 1.03
CA ARG A 15 -9.65 3.33 0.86
C ARG A 15 -10.08 4.59 1.60
N TRP A 16 -9.56 4.79 2.81
CA TRP A 16 -9.80 6.02 3.57
C TRP A 16 -9.28 7.27 2.85
N ILE A 17 -8.02 7.27 2.39
CA ILE A 17 -7.47 8.50 1.78
C ILE A 17 -8.19 8.82 0.46
N LEU A 18 -8.64 7.81 -0.29
CA LEU A 18 -9.49 8.01 -1.47
C LEU A 18 -10.88 8.56 -1.11
N GLU A 19 -11.45 8.21 0.04
CA GLU A 19 -12.67 8.85 0.56
C GLU A 19 -12.40 10.30 0.97
N ALA A 20 -11.24 10.59 1.57
CA ALA A 20 -10.86 11.95 1.97
C ALA A 20 -10.68 12.87 0.75
N VAL A 21 -10.07 12.38 -0.35
CA VAL A 21 -9.93 13.10 -1.63
C VAL A 21 -11.29 13.56 -2.19
N LYS A 22 -12.38 12.85 -1.90
CA LYS A 22 -13.73 13.25 -2.36
C LYS A 22 -14.28 14.49 -1.65
N VAL A 23 -13.74 14.81 -0.47
CA VAL A 23 -14.23 15.88 0.41
C VAL A 23 -13.16 16.90 0.80
N ARG A 24 -11.93 16.75 0.32
CA ARG A 24 -10.77 17.63 0.54
C ARG A 24 -9.94 17.71 -0.72
N ASP A 25 -9.28 18.85 -0.93
CA ASP A 25 -8.31 19.01 -2.01
C ASP A 25 -6.96 18.42 -1.57
N ILE A 26 -6.59 17.28 -2.14
CA ILE A 26 -5.40 16.50 -1.76
C ILE A 26 -4.65 16.08 -3.04
N ASP A 27 -3.39 16.48 -3.19
CA ASP A 27 -2.46 15.89 -4.18
C ASP A 27 -1.99 14.52 -3.65
N LEU A 28 -2.74 13.47 -4.02
CA LEU A 28 -2.49 12.12 -3.57
C LEU A 28 -1.63 11.35 -4.58
N ARG A 29 -0.47 10.86 -4.12
CA ARG A 29 0.42 9.99 -4.90
C ARG A 29 0.58 8.62 -4.27
N PHE A 30 0.59 7.60 -5.11
CA PHE A 30 0.80 6.21 -4.71
C PHE A 30 2.21 5.74 -5.10
N HIS A 31 2.90 5.12 -4.15
CA HIS A 31 4.24 4.57 -4.34
C HIS A 31 4.29 3.12 -3.90
N ILE A 32 5.11 2.32 -4.56
CA ILE A 32 5.30 0.93 -4.19
C ILE A 32 6.16 0.87 -2.92
N MET A 33 5.76 0.06 -1.95
CA MET A 33 6.67 -0.53 -0.98
C MET A 33 6.49 -2.05 -1.01
N SER A 34 7.44 -2.77 -0.43
CA SER A 34 7.38 -4.24 -0.35
C SER A 34 7.45 -4.70 1.09
N LEU A 35 6.45 -5.50 1.50
CA LEU A 35 6.50 -6.24 2.76
C LEU A 35 7.59 -7.31 2.72
N ALA A 36 7.92 -7.85 1.55
CA ALA A 36 8.99 -8.82 1.45
C ALA A 36 10.33 -8.14 1.77
N VAL A 37 10.61 -6.97 1.21
CA VAL A 37 11.78 -6.15 1.58
C VAL A 37 11.77 -5.77 3.06
N LEU A 38 10.60 -5.36 3.59
CA LEU A 38 10.45 -5.00 5.00
C LEU A 38 10.82 -6.14 5.96
N ASN A 39 10.60 -7.39 5.56
CA ASN A 39 10.81 -8.57 6.40
C ASN A 39 12.08 -9.35 6.05
N GLU A 40 12.88 -8.90 5.09
CA GLU A 40 14.14 -9.56 4.73
C GLU A 40 15.12 -9.55 5.90
N GLY A 41 15.73 -10.71 6.16
CA GLY A 41 16.69 -10.88 7.24
C GLY A 41 16.10 -10.82 8.66
N LYS A 42 14.77 -10.67 8.81
CA LYS A 42 14.09 -10.74 10.10
C LYS A 42 13.75 -12.18 10.47
N ASP A 43 13.78 -12.47 11.76
CA ASP A 43 13.28 -13.73 12.29
C ASP A 43 11.75 -13.73 12.28
N ILE A 44 11.16 -14.25 11.20
CA ILE A 44 9.72 -14.39 11.01
C ILE A 44 9.33 -15.87 11.15
N PRO A 45 8.11 -16.18 11.64
CA PRO A 45 7.69 -17.58 11.75
C PRO A 45 7.73 -18.27 10.38
N SER A 46 8.06 -19.56 10.35
CA SER A 46 8.27 -20.31 9.11
C SER A 46 7.09 -20.25 8.14
N GLU A 47 5.86 -20.22 8.65
CA GLU A 47 4.63 -20.05 7.87
C GLU A 47 4.56 -18.73 7.09
N TYR A 48 5.25 -17.68 7.57
CA TYR A 48 5.36 -16.38 6.89
C TYR A 48 6.44 -16.37 5.82
N VAL A 49 7.47 -17.22 5.91
CA VAL A 49 8.59 -17.26 4.95
C VAL A 49 8.10 -17.64 3.56
N ASP A 50 7.32 -18.73 3.45
CA ASP A 50 6.76 -19.16 2.17
C ASP A 50 5.81 -18.12 1.59
N MET A 51 5.06 -17.45 2.46
CA MET A 51 4.18 -16.34 2.07
C MET A 51 4.97 -15.14 1.54
N MET A 52 6.14 -14.80 2.10
CA MET A 52 6.96 -13.68 1.63
C MET A 52 7.41 -13.85 0.17
N SER A 53 7.63 -15.09 -0.29
CA SER A 53 7.94 -15.35 -1.70
C SER A 53 6.81 -14.94 -2.64
N LYS A 54 5.55 -15.14 -2.22
CA LYS A 54 4.35 -14.76 -2.97
C LYS A 54 4.08 -13.25 -2.95
N VAL A 55 4.56 -12.54 -1.92
CA VAL A 55 4.33 -11.10 -1.77
C VAL A 55 5.07 -10.28 -2.83
N TRP A 56 6.19 -10.78 -3.34
CA TRP A 56 6.91 -10.13 -4.45
C TRP A 56 6.10 -10.02 -5.75
N GLY A 57 5.22 -10.99 -6.02
CA GLY A 57 4.54 -11.09 -7.31
C GLY A 57 3.74 -9.84 -7.67
N PRO A 58 2.74 -9.45 -6.86
CA PRO A 58 1.92 -8.28 -7.13
C PRO A 58 2.72 -6.96 -7.24
N VAL A 59 3.69 -6.72 -6.36
CA VAL A 59 4.49 -5.48 -6.42
C VAL A 59 5.36 -5.40 -7.69
N ARG A 60 5.85 -6.54 -8.20
CA ARG A 60 6.58 -6.59 -9.48
C ARG A 60 5.71 -6.27 -10.67
N VAL A 61 4.47 -6.77 -10.69
CA VAL A 61 3.51 -6.45 -11.76
C VAL A 61 3.18 -4.96 -11.76
N VAL A 62 2.97 -4.36 -10.58
CA VAL A 62 2.74 -2.91 -10.49
C VAL A 62 3.97 -2.13 -10.96
N ALA A 63 5.19 -2.55 -10.59
CA ALA A 63 6.42 -1.90 -11.06
C ALA A 63 6.61 -2.02 -12.59
N ALA A 64 6.30 -3.18 -13.17
CA ALA A 64 6.32 -3.39 -14.61
C ALA A 64 5.31 -2.48 -15.34
N ALA A 65 4.08 -2.39 -14.81
CA ALA A 65 3.06 -1.50 -15.36
C ALA A 65 3.47 -0.03 -15.23
N GLN A 66 4.01 0.40 -14.09
CA GLN A 66 4.55 1.75 -13.91
C GLN A 66 5.64 2.09 -14.93
N LYS A 67 6.52 1.13 -15.24
CA LYS A 67 7.59 1.32 -16.21
C LYS A 67 7.06 1.58 -17.62
N GLN A 68 5.97 0.93 -18.01
CA GLN A 68 5.39 1.02 -19.36
C GLN A 68 4.34 2.12 -19.51
N PHE A 69 3.53 2.38 -18.49
CA PHE A 69 2.36 3.26 -18.56
C PHE A 69 2.47 4.51 -17.67
N GLY A 70 3.55 4.65 -16.88
CA GLY A 70 3.78 5.79 -16.00
C GLY A 70 3.12 5.65 -14.63
N LEU A 71 3.30 6.66 -13.77
CA LEU A 71 2.85 6.60 -12.37
C LEU A 71 1.31 6.56 -12.21
N GLU A 72 0.58 7.08 -13.18
CA GLU A 72 -0.90 7.17 -13.15
C GLU A 72 -1.56 5.78 -13.07
N ILE A 73 -0.93 4.71 -13.58
CA ILE A 73 -1.49 3.35 -13.54
C ILE A 73 -1.42 2.70 -12.15
N THR A 74 -0.62 3.27 -11.25
CA THR A 74 -0.27 2.67 -9.96
C THR A 74 -1.49 2.44 -9.09
N GLU A 75 -2.30 3.49 -8.89
CA GLU A 75 -3.48 3.42 -8.03
C GLU A 75 -4.57 2.52 -8.65
N PRO A 76 -4.94 2.65 -9.93
CA PRO A 76 -5.94 1.78 -10.53
C PRO A 76 -5.55 0.30 -10.47
N LEU A 77 -4.30 -0.04 -10.79
CA LEU A 77 -3.83 -1.43 -10.78
C LEU A 77 -3.72 -1.98 -9.36
N TYR A 78 -3.25 -1.17 -8.41
CA TYR A 78 -3.29 -1.52 -6.99
C TYR A 78 -4.73 -1.82 -6.53
N THR A 79 -5.67 -0.93 -6.87
CA THR A 79 -7.09 -1.10 -6.54
C THR A 79 -7.65 -2.40 -7.11
N ALA A 80 -7.41 -2.67 -8.39
CA ALA A 80 -7.89 -3.87 -9.08
C ALA A 80 -7.33 -5.16 -8.44
N ILE A 81 -6.04 -5.20 -8.10
CA ILE A 81 -5.41 -6.36 -7.46
C ILE A 81 -5.91 -6.55 -6.03
N SER A 82 -5.79 -5.52 -5.18
CA SER A 82 -6.06 -5.66 -3.74
C SER A 82 -7.55 -5.81 -3.42
N ARG A 83 -8.46 -5.26 -4.23
CA ARG A 83 -9.89 -5.53 -4.10
C ARG A 83 -10.16 -7.04 -4.20
N ARG A 84 -9.58 -7.72 -5.19
CA ARG A 84 -9.75 -9.16 -5.37
C ARG A 84 -9.16 -9.95 -4.19
N ILE A 85 -7.99 -9.55 -3.72
CA ILE A 85 -7.32 -10.21 -2.59
C ILE A 85 -8.16 -10.11 -1.31
N PHE A 86 -8.62 -8.91 -0.95
CA PHE A 86 -9.20 -8.65 0.38
C PHE A 86 -10.74 -8.67 0.40
N VAL A 87 -11.38 -8.08 -0.61
CA VAL A 87 -12.85 -7.96 -0.66
C VAL A 87 -13.46 -9.22 -1.27
N ASP A 88 -12.91 -9.69 -2.39
CA ASP A 88 -13.40 -10.91 -3.05
C ASP A 88 -12.84 -12.19 -2.39
N ASN A 89 -11.95 -12.05 -1.39
CA ASN A 89 -11.28 -13.13 -0.66
C ASN A 89 -10.53 -14.12 -1.58
N ARG A 90 -9.87 -13.60 -2.62
CA ARG A 90 -9.15 -14.38 -3.65
C ARG A 90 -7.63 -14.35 -3.46
N ARG A 91 -7.15 -14.29 -2.21
CA ARG A 91 -5.72 -14.11 -1.90
C ARG A 91 -4.79 -15.14 -2.57
N ASP A 92 -5.20 -16.41 -2.58
CA ASP A 92 -4.39 -17.51 -3.13
C ASP A 92 -4.79 -17.87 -4.57
N ASP A 93 -5.65 -17.09 -5.21
CA ASP A 93 -6.11 -17.32 -6.56
C ASP A 93 -5.07 -16.81 -7.59
N PRO A 94 -4.48 -17.70 -8.42
CA PRO A 94 -3.46 -17.32 -9.40
C PRO A 94 -3.99 -16.41 -10.51
N THR A 95 -5.31 -16.29 -10.67
CA THR A 95 -5.93 -15.49 -11.74
C THR A 95 -6.11 -14.01 -11.36
N VAL A 96 -5.89 -13.63 -10.09
CA VAL A 96 -6.10 -12.24 -9.60
C VAL A 96 -5.37 -11.21 -10.45
N ILE A 97 -4.10 -11.47 -10.78
CA ILE A 97 -3.27 -10.55 -11.57
C ILE A 97 -3.82 -10.42 -12.99
N VAL A 98 -4.12 -11.54 -13.65
CA VAL A 98 -4.64 -11.56 -15.02
C VAL A 98 -5.99 -10.83 -15.10
N ASP A 99 -6.89 -11.10 -14.16
CA ASP A 99 -8.19 -10.44 -14.09
C ASP A 99 -8.07 -8.93 -13.84
N ALA A 100 -7.11 -8.50 -13.02
CA ALA A 100 -6.87 -7.09 -12.73
C ALA A 100 -6.28 -6.35 -13.93
N LEU A 101 -5.35 -6.98 -14.66
CA LEU A 101 -4.81 -6.43 -15.91
C LEU A 101 -5.92 -6.32 -16.97
N ALA A 102 -6.76 -7.35 -17.11
CA ALA A 102 -7.89 -7.35 -18.04
C ALA A 102 -8.93 -6.26 -17.72
N GLU A 103 -9.27 -6.04 -16.44
CA GLU A 103 -10.18 -4.96 -16.00
C GLU A 103 -9.71 -3.58 -16.48
N LEU A 104 -8.40 -3.36 -16.51
CA LEU A 104 -7.78 -2.09 -16.91
C LEU A 104 -7.35 -2.05 -18.37
N ASN A 105 -7.66 -3.08 -19.17
CA ASN A 105 -7.22 -3.25 -20.55
C ASN A 105 -5.68 -3.15 -20.70
N LEU A 106 -4.94 -3.64 -19.71
CA LEU A 106 -3.49 -3.71 -19.73
C LEU A 106 -2.99 -4.99 -20.43
N PRO A 107 -1.77 -4.97 -21.01
CA PRO A 107 -1.22 -6.15 -21.66
C PRO A 107 -1.08 -7.33 -20.70
N ALA A 108 -1.51 -8.51 -21.13
CA ALA A 108 -1.53 -9.71 -20.29
C ALA A 108 -0.12 -10.19 -19.92
N GLU A 109 0.88 -9.91 -20.77
CA GLU A 109 2.29 -10.23 -20.54
C GLU A 109 2.89 -9.53 -19.31
N LEU A 110 2.26 -8.47 -18.78
CA LEU A 110 2.67 -7.88 -17.50
C LEU A 110 2.56 -8.88 -16.34
N ALA A 111 1.72 -9.92 -16.46
CA ALA A 111 1.63 -10.98 -15.46
C ALA A 111 2.94 -11.78 -15.33
N ASP A 112 3.77 -11.84 -16.37
CA ASP A 112 5.05 -12.56 -16.33
C ASP A 112 6.02 -11.94 -15.31
N ALA A 113 5.84 -10.65 -15.00
CA ALA A 113 6.62 -9.93 -14.00
C ALA A 113 6.49 -10.53 -12.59
N VAL A 114 5.43 -11.30 -12.28
CA VAL A 114 5.25 -11.98 -10.98
C VAL A 114 6.51 -12.74 -10.54
N SER A 115 7.17 -13.39 -11.50
CA SER A 115 8.36 -14.22 -11.26
C SER A 115 9.69 -13.54 -11.64
N SER A 116 9.63 -12.37 -12.29
CA SER A 116 10.82 -11.65 -12.75
C SER A 116 11.45 -10.82 -11.65
N LYS A 117 12.77 -10.90 -11.49
CA LYS A 117 13.53 -10.03 -10.57
C LYS A 117 13.94 -8.70 -11.19
N GLU A 118 13.60 -8.45 -12.46
CA GLU A 118 14.02 -7.26 -13.21
C GLU A 118 13.68 -5.95 -12.49
N PHE A 119 12.58 -5.92 -11.74
CA PHE A 119 12.10 -4.72 -11.05
C PHE A 119 12.45 -4.65 -9.56
N ASP A 120 13.17 -5.64 -9.02
CA ASP A 120 13.44 -5.73 -7.57
C ASP A 120 14.20 -4.50 -7.04
N ASP A 121 15.20 -4.00 -7.78
CA ASP A 121 15.99 -2.84 -7.37
C ASP A 121 15.17 -1.54 -7.33
N ALA A 122 14.27 -1.37 -8.31
CA ALA A 122 13.34 -0.24 -8.33
C ALA A 122 12.36 -0.29 -7.16
N ILE A 123 11.85 -1.50 -6.84
CA ILE A 123 10.98 -1.74 -5.69
C ILE A 123 11.71 -1.45 -4.38
N ARG A 124 12.97 -1.88 -4.23
CA ARG A 124 13.81 -1.59 -3.07
C ARG A 124 14.07 -0.12 -2.89
N THR A 125 14.34 0.60 -3.98
CA THR A 125 14.52 2.06 -3.95
C THR A 125 13.24 2.76 -3.51
N SER A 126 12.09 2.36 -4.06
CA SER A 126 10.78 2.92 -3.66
C SER A 126 10.42 2.57 -2.21
N HIS A 127 10.76 1.37 -1.73
CA HIS A 127 10.62 0.97 -0.33
C HIS A 127 11.52 1.83 0.58
N GLN A 128 12.79 2.01 0.23
CA GLN A 128 13.71 2.82 1.04
C GLN A 128 13.22 4.26 1.15
N ALA A 129 12.68 4.84 0.07
CA ALA A 129 12.08 6.17 0.11
C ALA A 129 10.93 6.28 1.15
N SER A 130 10.19 5.19 1.43
CA SER A 130 9.17 5.19 2.49
C SER A 130 9.77 5.24 3.89
N GLN A 131 10.91 4.58 4.09
CA GLN A 131 11.64 4.57 5.37
C GLN A 131 12.35 5.90 5.59
N ASP A 132 12.98 6.44 4.54
CA ASP A 132 13.66 7.73 4.56
C ASP A 132 12.69 8.87 4.88
N ALA A 133 11.46 8.83 4.34
CA ALA A 133 10.42 9.81 4.66
C ALA A 133 10.06 9.82 6.15
N ALA A 134 10.16 8.67 6.83
CA ALA A 134 9.93 8.55 8.28
C ALA A 134 11.21 8.74 9.12
N ALA A 135 12.38 8.87 8.48
CA ALA A 135 13.70 8.90 9.11
C ALA A 135 13.98 7.73 10.07
N MET A 136 13.25 6.61 9.94
CA MET A 136 13.42 5.40 10.73
C MET A 136 12.73 4.22 10.03
N GLU A 137 13.10 3.00 10.43
CA GLU A 137 12.41 1.81 9.95
C GLU A 137 11.01 1.71 10.58
N ILE A 138 9.97 1.70 9.74
CA ILE A 138 8.57 1.58 10.13
C ILE A 138 7.85 0.49 9.33
N GLY A 139 6.80 -0.05 9.96
CA GLY A 139 5.90 -1.01 9.33
C GLY A 139 4.92 -0.37 8.33
N THR A 140 3.90 -1.14 7.94
CA THR A 140 2.81 -0.64 7.09
C THR A 140 1.53 -0.41 7.89
N PRO A 141 0.73 0.61 7.55
CA PRO A 141 0.80 1.48 6.38
C PRO A 141 1.78 2.65 6.57
N VAL A 142 2.32 3.18 5.46
CA VAL A 142 3.22 4.36 5.47
C VAL A 142 2.60 5.50 4.66
N MET A 143 2.49 6.67 5.27
CA MET A 143 2.01 7.88 4.63
C MET A 143 2.98 9.03 4.85
N ALA A 144 3.31 9.77 3.80
CA ALA A 144 3.95 11.07 3.93
C ALA A 144 2.93 12.18 3.70
N ILE A 145 2.91 13.16 4.60
CA ILE A 145 2.05 14.35 4.53
C ILE A 145 2.97 15.56 4.50
N ASN A 146 2.91 16.33 3.43
CA ASN A 146 3.78 17.50 3.22
C ASN A 146 5.27 17.21 3.43
N GLY A 147 5.72 16.01 3.00
CA GLY A 147 7.12 15.56 3.10
C GLY A 147 7.45 14.81 4.39
N MET A 148 6.58 14.79 5.41
CA MET A 148 6.84 14.09 6.67
C MET A 148 6.17 12.71 6.69
N GLY A 149 6.96 11.65 6.83
CA GLY A 149 6.52 10.26 6.84
C GLY A 149 6.07 9.76 8.21
N TYR A 150 5.01 8.95 8.23
CA TYR A 150 4.43 8.37 9.44
C TYR A 150 4.07 6.90 9.23
N PHE A 151 4.20 6.13 10.31
CA PHE A 151 3.51 4.86 10.46
C PHE A 151 2.03 5.13 10.76
N GLY A 152 1.15 4.76 9.83
CA GLY A 152 -0.28 4.97 9.98
C GLY A 152 -0.88 5.96 8.97
N PRO A 153 -2.16 6.35 9.20
CA PRO A 153 -2.98 5.91 10.32
C PRO A 153 -3.38 4.43 10.17
N VAL A 154 -3.31 3.68 11.26
CA VAL A 154 -3.79 2.29 11.30
C VAL A 154 -5.29 2.31 11.62
N ILE A 155 -6.12 1.99 10.63
CA ILE A 155 -7.59 2.13 10.70
C ILE A 155 -8.31 0.83 10.34
N SER A 156 -9.44 0.59 11.01
CA SER A 156 -10.39 -0.49 10.72
C SER A 156 -11.73 -0.18 11.41
N PRO A 157 -12.86 -0.14 10.68
CA PRO A 157 -12.95 -0.03 9.21
C PRO A 157 -12.41 1.32 8.71
N ALA A 158 -12.28 1.47 7.39
CA ALA A 158 -11.92 2.75 6.77
C ALA A 158 -13.11 3.73 6.85
N PRO A 159 -12.95 4.96 7.39
CA PRO A 159 -14.04 5.94 7.42
C PRO A 159 -14.34 6.44 6.00
N LYS A 160 -15.61 6.83 5.78
CA LYS A 160 -16.17 7.27 4.50
C LYS A 160 -16.69 8.72 4.56
N GLY A 161 -16.80 9.37 3.41
CA GLY A 161 -17.30 10.75 3.26
C GLY A 161 -16.64 11.75 4.21
N GLU A 162 -17.43 12.62 4.84
CA GLU A 162 -16.90 13.68 5.71
C GLU A 162 -16.15 13.15 6.94
N ALA A 163 -16.43 11.91 7.39
CA ALA A 163 -15.63 11.31 8.46
C ALA A 163 -14.18 11.01 8.01
N ALA A 164 -13.98 10.65 6.73
CA ALA A 164 -12.66 10.49 6.14
C ALA A 164 -11.90 11.82 6.09
N GLY A 165 -12.59 12.89 5.65
CA GLY A 165 -12.04 14.25 5.60
C GLY A 165 -11.61 14.76 6.97
N ARG A 166 -12.45 14.63 8.00
CA ARG A 166 -12.10 15.04 9.36
C ARG A 166 -10.89 14.29 9.94
N LEU A 167 -10.76 13.00 9.64
CA LEU A 167 -9.57 12.25 10.06
C LEU A 167 -8.31 12.79 9.36
N PHE A 168 -8.40 13.09 8.07
CA PHE A 168 -7.30 13.70 7.32
C PHE A 168 -6.91 15.07 7.90
N ASP A 169 -7.88 15.94 8.16
CA ASP A 169 -7.62 17.25 8.78
C ASP A 169 -6.90 17.11 10.12
N GLY A 170 -7.34 16.17 10.97
CA GLY A 170 -6.70 15.88 12.25
C GLY A 170 -5.26 15.43 12.11
N ILE A 171 -4.97 14.56 11.14
CA ILE A 171 -3.60 14.09 10.90
C ILE A 171 -2.74 15.23 10.35
N VAL A 172 -3.23 16.04 9.41
CA VAL A 172 -2.50 17.22 8.89
C VAL A 172 -2.16 18.19 10.02
N LEU A 173 -3.09 18.46 10.93
CA LEU A 173 -2.86 19.32 12.10
C LEU A 173 -1.76 18.76 13.02
N LEU A 174 -1.81 17.46 13.30
CA LEU A 174 -0.78 16.79 14.11
C LEU A 174 0.58 16.82 13.41
N SER A 175 0.61 16.53 12.11
CA SER A 175 1.84 16.50 11.31
C SER A 175 2.50 17.87 11.17
N GLY A 176 1.73 18.96 11.26
CA GLY A 176 2.25 20.33 11.25
C GLY A 176 2.89 20.79 12.56
N SER A 177 2.77 20.01 13.64
CA SER A 177 3.33 20.35 14.95
C SER A 177 4.72 19.75 15.12
N GLU A 178 5.76 20.59 15.16
CA GLU A 178 7.18 20.19 15.20
C GLU A 178 7.51 19.16 16.31
N GLY A 179 6.90 19.29 17.48
CA GLY A 179 7.14 18.40 18.63
C GLY A 179 6.23 17.16 18.70
N PHE A 180 5.44 16.86 17.67
CA PHE A 180 4.53 15.72 17.68
C PHE A 180 5.18 14.48 17.04
N TYR A 181 5.29 13.40 17.82
CA TYR A 181 5.96 12.17 17.37
C TYR A 181 5.04 10.93 17.37
N GLU A 182 4.15 10.77 18.35
CA GLU A 182 3.29 9.58 18.40
C GLU A 182 1.95 9.85 19.11
N ILE A 183 0.88 9.28 18.54
CA ILE A 183 -0.39 9.04 19.21
C ILE A 183 -0.81 7.59 18.97
N LYS A 184 -1.11 6.85 20.03
CA LYS A 184 -1.43 5.43 19.93
C LYS A 184 -2.44 5.00 20.99
N ARG A 185 -3.30 4.06 20.61
CA ARG A 185 -4.17 3.31 21.51
C ARG A 185 -4.12 1.83 21.17
N ALA A 186 -4.61 0.99 22.09
CA ALA A 186 -4.70 -0.45 21.86
C ALA A 186 -5.57 -0.76 20.63
N ARG A 187 -5.06 -1.62 19.73
CA ARG A 187 -5.82 -2.15 18.60
C ARG A 187 -6.65 -3.32 19.08
N THR A 188 -7.97 -3.19 19.02
CA THR A 188 -8.93 -4.20 19.51
C THR A 188 -9.69 -4.93 18.41
N GLN A 189 -9.44 -4.59 17.14
CA GLN A 189 -10.13 -5.17 15.99
C GLN A 189 -9.14 -5.55 14.88
N PRO A 190 -9.41 -6.65 14.14
CA PRO A 190 -8.67 -7.00 12.92
C PRO A 190 -9.02 -6.04 11.76
N PRO A 191 -8.34 -6.13 10.61
CA PRO A 191 -8.79 -5.48 9.38
C PRO A 191 -10.22 -5.90 9.03
N ALA A 192 -11.09 -4.92 8.78
CA ALA A 192 -12.46 -5.13 8.31
C ALA A 192 -12.58 -4.54 6.90
N PHE A 193 -12.75 -5.42 5.91
CA PHE A 193 -12.91 -5.05 4.51
C PHE A 193 -14.40 -4.88 4.22
N ASP A 194 -14.81 -3.67 3.81
CA ASP A 194 -16.19 -3.29 3.52
C ASP A 194 -16.35 -2.68 2.12
#